data_AF-A0A7S0A3I7-F1
#
_entry.id   AF-A0A7S0A3I7-F1
#
_cell.length_a   1.000
_cell.length_b   1.000
_cell.length_c   1.000
_cell.angle_alpha   90.00
_cell.angle_beta   90.00
_cell.angle_gamma   90.00
#
_symmetry.space_group_name_H-M   'P 1'
#
loop_
_entity.id
_entity.type
_entity.pdbx_description
1 polymer ?
#
loop_
_entity_poly.entity_id
_entity_poly.type
_entity_poly.pdbx_seq_one_letter_code
_entity_poly.pdbx_strand_id
1 'polypeptide(L)'
;AGVPWLSERPRMDVITVGLQRHPRCDDQGQYARTAEKALMAKIIDNVFACAAAHDVDVLIFPPLGVGGAAGCHHPAPDAGDLLRKAILAHGHLIPRVWVCKEYREQLHADWADFAAAVTSGRAAIEHRELVPLVASPYVRPGWEERPTFRSLSLSKRTLHSFRCSQAGGKAASLGAVGKAIAC
;
A
#
# COMPACT_ATOMS: atom_id res chain seq x y z
N ALA A 1 23.56 22.75 3.98
CA ALA A 1 23.52 24.22 4.07
C ALA A 1 22.15 24.68 3.57
N GLY A 2 21.50 25.62 4.25
CA GLY A 2 20.17 26.11 3.88
C GLY A 2 20.17 26.96 2.62
N VAL A 3 18.99 27.42 2.22
CA VAL A 3 18.76 28.23 1.02
C VAL A 3 19.00 29.71 1.35
N PRO A 4 20.14 30.33 0.96
CA PRO A 4 20.55 31.64 1.47
C PRO A 4 19.68 32.81 0.97
N TRP A 5 18.86 32.58 -0.06
CA TRP A 5 17.97 33.59 -0.63
C TRP A 5 16.57 33.64 0.02
N LEU A 6 16.25 32.71 0.93
CA LEU A 6 15.00 32.79 1.67
C LEU A 6 15.18 33.71 2.88
N SER A 7 14.44 34.82 2.89
CA SER A 7 14.43 35.81 3.98
C SER A 7 14.03 35.17 5.31
N GLU A 8 13.16 34.17 5.28
CA GLU A 8 12.77 33.36 6.43
C GLU A 8 13.11 31.89 6.17
N ARG A 9 13.70 31.23 7.16
CA ARG A 9 14.07 29.81 7.04
C ARG A 9 12.81 28.95 7.15
N PRO A 10 12.47 28.15 6.13
CA PRO A 10 11.36 27.22 6.25
C PRO A 10 11.66 26.20 7.35
N ARG A 11 10.65 25.87 8.15
CA ARG A 11 10.70 24.81 9.15
C ARG A 11 9.83 23.65 8.66
N MET A 12 10.34 22.45 8.80
CA MET A 12 9.62 21.23 8.47
C MET A 12 9.97 20.16 9.49
N ASP A 13 8.97 19.38 9.89
CA ASP A 13 9.16 18.17 10.66
C ASP A 13 9.50 17.02 9.71
N VAL A 14 10.40 16.14 10.14
CA VAL A 14 10.90 15.03 9.33
C VAL A 14 10.58 13.71 10.01
N ILE A 15 9.78 12.88 9.35
CA ILE A 15 9.50 11.51 9.77
C ILE A 15 10.46 10.57 9.04
N THR A 16 11.35 9.92 9.79
CA THR A 16 12.29 8.94 9.24
C THR A 16 11.76 7.53 9.46
N VAL A 17 11.68 6.74 8.39
CA VAL A 17 11.25 5.34 8.45
C VAL A 17 12.28 4.42 7.79
N GLY A 18 12.44 3.21 8.36
CA GLY A 18 13.23 2.15 7.75
C GLY A 18 12.38 1.30 6.81
N LEU A 19 12.88 1.06 5.59
CA LEU A 19 12.22 0.21 4.58
C LEU A 19 13.05 -1.06 4.32
N GLN A 20 12.38 -2.14 3.92
CA GLN A 20 13.05 -3.35 3.47
C GLN A 20 13.72 -3.09 2.12
N ARG A 21 15.05 -3.22 2.06
CA ARG A 21 15.82 -2.88 0.85
C ARG A 21 15.42 -3.66 -0.41
N HIS A 22 15.20 -4.97 -0.27
CA HIS A 22 14.93 -5.88 -1.38
C HIS A 22 13.74 -6.80 -1.04
N PRO A 23 12.49 -6.31 -1.13
CA PRO A 23 11.34 -7.21 -1.08
C PRO A 23 11.38 -8.17 -2.26
N ARG A 24 10.78 -9.36 -2.11
CA ARG A 24 10.65 -10.28 -3.23
C ARG A 24 9.51 -9.82 -4.13
N CYS A 25 9.80 -9.69 -5.42
CA CYS A 25 8.79 -9.41 -6.43
C CYS A 25 8.36 -10.71 -7.13
N ASP A 26 7.08 -10.82 -7.48
CA ASP A 26 6.58 -11.87 -8.37
C ASP A 26 6.77 -11.48 -9.85
N ASP A 27 6.31 -12.34 -10.74
CA ASP A 27 6.39 -12.14 -12.19
C ASP A 27 5.43 -11.07 -12.73
N GLN A 28 4.50 -10.59 -11.90
CA GLN A 28 3.59 -9.48 -12.23
C GLN A 28 4.08 -8.15 -11.65
N GLY A 29 5.30 -8.09 -11.09
CA GLY A 29 5.84 -6.87 -10.49
C GLY A 29 5.11 -6.46 -9.20
N GLN A 30 4.65 -7.43 -8.40
CA GLN A 30 3.99 -7.23 -7.11
C GLN A 30 4.81 -7.83 -5.98
N TYR A 31 4.46 -7.56 -4.72
CA TYR A 31 5.08 -8.27 -3.60
C TYR A 31 4.74 -9.76 -3.66
N ALA A 32 5.76 -10.61 -3.82
CA ALA A 32 5.59 -12.07 -3.81
C ALA A 32 5.18 -12.61 -2.44
N ARG A 33 5.45 -11.85 -1.36
CA ARG A 33 5.15 -12.25 0.02
C ARG A 33 4.16 -11.28 0.66
N THR A 34 3.02 -11.82 1.09
CA THR A 34 1.99 -11.07 1.82
C THR A 34 2.54 -10.37 3.06
N ALA A 35 3.49 -10.99 3.77
CA ALA A 35 4.11 -10.40 4.96
C ALA A 35 4.92 -9.12 4.63
N GLU A 36 5.62 -9.09 3.50
CA GLU A 36 6.40 -7.91 3.06
C GLU A 36 5.47 -6.78 2.64
N LYS A 37 4.40 -7.10 1.91
CA LYS A 37 3.33 -6.16 1.57
C LYS A 37 2.65 -5.57 2.80
N ALA A 38 2.31 -6.42 3.78
CA ALA A 38 1.68 -6.01 5.02
C ALA A 38 2.62 -5.13 5.88
N LEU A 39 3.91 -5.43 5.90
CA LEU A 39 4.91 -4.60 6.58
C LEU A 39 4.98 -3.21 5.95
N MET A 40 5.05 -3.11 4.62
CA MET A 40 5.04 -1.83 3.91
C MET A 40 3.75 -1.04 4.21
N ALA A 41 2.59 -1.70 4.14
CA ALA A 41 1.30 -1.08 4.47
C ALA A 41 1.29 -0.52 5.90
N LYS A 42 1.77 -1.30 6.87
CA LYS A 42 1.87 -0.89 8.27
C LYS A 42 2.81 0.30 8.46
N ILE A 43 3.94 0.34 7.77
CA ILE A 43 4.88 1.47 7.85
C ILE A 43 4.20 2.75 7.34
N ILE A 44 3.54 2.69 6.18
CA ILE A 44 2.82 3.84 5.62
C ILE A 44 1.72 4.29 6.59
N ASP A 45 0.92 3.36 7.11
CA ASP A 45 -0.15 3.66 8.08
C ASP A 45 0.38 4.36 9.34
N ASN A 46 1.50 3.88 9.88
CA ASN A 46 2.17 4.52 11.02
C ASN A 46 2.65 5.94 10.71
N VAL A 47 3.09 6.24 9.48
CA VAL A 47 3.48 7.61 9.07
C VAL A 47 2.26 8.53 9.10
N PHE A 48 1.13 8.08 8.54
CA PHE A 48 -0.12 8.85 8.59
C PHE A 48 -0.62 9.04 10.02
N ALA A 49 -0.60 7.99 10.84
CA ALA A 49 -0.99 8.08 12.24
C ALA A 49 -0.08 9.05 13.03
N CYS A 50 1.23 9.03 12.78
CA CYS A 50 2.18 9.97 13.38
C CYS A 50 1.89 11.40 12.92
N ALA A 51 1.74 11.64 11.62
CA ALA A 51 1.43 12.96 11.08
C ALA A 51 0.10 13.53 11.62
N ALA A 52 -0.93 12.70 11.73
CA ALA A 52 -2.22 13.09 12.32
C ALA A 52 -2.08 13.43 13.82
N ALA A 53 -1.27 12.69 14.59
CA ALA A 53 -1.02 12.98 15.99
C ALA A 53 -0.23 14.29 16.24
N HIS A 54 0.41 14.81 15.19
CA HIS A 54 1.14 16.08 15.19
C HIS A 54 0.38 17.21 14.47
N ASP A 55 -0.92 17.01 14.17
CA ASP A 55 -1.77 17.99 13.49
C ASP A 55 -1.17 18.52 12.18
N VAL A 56 -0.53 17.63 11.40
CA VAL A 56 0.12 18.00 10.14
C VAL A 56 -0.91 18.24 9.02
N ASP A 57 -0.92 19.47 8.48
CA ASP A 57 -1.80 19.84 7.35
C ASP A 57 -1.35 19.29 5.99
N VAL A 58 -0.04 19.09 5.83
CA VAL A 58 0.59 18.71 4.56
C VAL A 58 1.65 17.65 4.79
N LEU A 59 1.46 16.48 4.18
CA LEU A 59 2.42 15.39 4.22
C LEU A 59 3.09 15.24 2.85
N ILE A 60 4.43 15.23 2.83
CA ILE A 60 5.21 15.10 1.60
C ILE A 60 5.92 13.74 1.62
N PHE A 61 5.68 12.93 0.59
CA PHE A 61 6.33 11.64 0.41
C PHE A 61 7.33 11.68 -0.75
N PRO A 62 8.51 11.06 -0.57
CA PRO A 62 9.32 10.64 -1.70
C PRO A 62 8.67 9.42 -2.39
N PRO A 63 9.15 9.02 -3.58
CA PRO A 63 8.84 7.71 -4.13
C PRO A 63 9.37 6.60 -3.21
N LEU A 64 8.48 6.04 -2.39
CA LEU A 64 8.78 5.14 -1.26
C LEU A 64 9.55 3.88 -1.68
N GLY A 65 10.87 4.00 -1.75
CA GLY A 65 11.79 2.92 -2.06
C GLY A 65 11.54 2.23 -3.41
N VAL A 66 10.93 2.92 -4.36
CA VAL A 66 10.69 2.43 -5.73
C VAL A 66 11.92 2.71 -6.59
N GLY A 67 12.20 1.90 -7.62
CA GLY A 67 13.21 2.20 -8.64
C GLY A 67 14.64 2.40 -8.14
N GLY A 68 15.00 1.84 -6.98
CA GLY A 68 16.32 2.06 -6.37
C GLY A 68 16.40 3.32 -5.49
N ALA A 69 15.30 4.04 -5.29
CA ALA A 69 15.27 5.22 -4.42
C ALA A 69 15.74 4.86 -3.01
N ALA A 70 16.71 5.63 -2.50
CA ALA A 70 17.39 5.35 -1.22
C ALA A 70 17.94 3.91 -1.11
N GLY A 71 18.28 3.30 -2.25
CA GLY A 71 18.80 1.93 -2.33
C GLY A 71 17.76 0.82 -2.16
N CYS A 72 16.47 1.14 -2.14
CA CYS A 72 15.37 0.18 -2.00
C CYS A 72 14.70 -0.13 -3.35
N HIS A 73 14.13 -1.33 -3.50
CA HIS A 73 13.59 -1.84 -4.77
C HIS A 73 12.18 -2.41 -4.63
N HIS A 74 11.26 -1.60 -4.10
CA HIS A 74 9.86 -1.97 -3.96
C HIS A 74 9.12 -1.95 -5.30
N PRO A 75 8.14 -2.85 -5.51
CA PRO A 75 7.33 -2.88 -6.73
C PRO A 75 6.49 -1.59 -6.85
N ALA A 76 6.71 -0.84 -7.93
CA ALA A 76 6.13 0.48 -8.14
C ALA A 76 4.58 0.50 -8.07
N PRO A 77 3.85 -0.38 -8.78
CA PRO A 77 2.39 -0.34 -8.76
C PRO A 77 1.82 -0.68 -7.36
N ASP A 78 2.42 -1.66 -6.70
CA ASP A 78 1.96 -2.14 -5.40
C ASP A 78 2.27 -1.13 -4.28
N ALA A 79 3.46 -0.51 -4.29
CA ALA A 79 3.80 0.55 -3.34
C ALA A 79 2.90 1.80 -3.51
N GLY A 80 2.61 2.18 -4.77
CA GLY A 80 1.71 3.29 -5.07
C GLY A 80 0.27 3.04 -4.62
N ASP A 81 -0.24 1.82 -4.85
CA ASP A 81 -1.58 1.41 -4.40
C ASP A 81 -1.71 1.39 -2.87
N LEU A 82 -0.67 0.93 -2.16
CA LEU A 82 -0.64 0.99 -0.69
C LEU A 82 -0.67 2.44 -0.19
N LEU A 83 0.11 3.34 -0.78
CA LEU A 83 0.10 4.75 -0.44
C LEU A 83 -1.28 5.38 -0.71
N ARG A 84 -1.89 5.10 -1.87
CA ARG A 84 -3.24 5.57 -2.18
C ARG A 84 -4.27 5.12 -1.15
N LYS A 85 -4.23 3.84 -0.76
CA LYS A 85 -5.13 3.30 0.27
C LYS A 85 -4.98 4.01 1.60
N ALA A 86 -3.75 4.33 2.01
CA ALA A 86 -3.51 5.12 3.21
C ALA A 86 -4.03 6.55 3.06
N ILE A 87 -3.79 7.21 1.93
CA ILE A 87 -4.34 8.55 1.63
C ILE A 87 -5.87 8.56 1.76
N LEU A 88 -6.56 7.55 1.20
CA LEU A 88 -8.02 7.45 1.29
C LEU A 88 -8.50 7.16 2.72
N ALA A 89 -7.80 6.33 3.47
CA ALA A 89 -8.16 6.00 4.85
C ALA A 89 -8.00 7.22 5.78
N HIS A 90 -6.96 8.02 5.57
CA HIS A 90 -6.56 9.12 6.45
C HIS A 90 -6.88 10.52 5.91
N GLY A 91 -7.49 10.63 4.73
CA GLY A 91 -7.72 11.92 4.06
C GLY A 91 -8.64 12.90 4.80
N HIS A 92 -9.37 12.42 5.81
CA HIS A 92 -10.16 13.26 6.71
C HIS A 92 -9.31 13.90 7.83
N LEU A 93 -8.11 13.39 8.09
CA LEU A 93 -7.16 13.89 9.10
C LEU A 93 -6.06 14.73 8.45
N ILE A 94 -5.58 14.33 7.27
CA ILE A 94 -4.48 15.01 6.56
C ILE A 94 -5.03 15.57 5.24
N PRO A 95 -5.28 16.89 5.16
CA PRO A 95 -5.95 17.50 4.01
C PRO A 95 -5.17 17.38 2.69
N ARG A 96 -3.83 17.36 2.75
CA ARG A 96 -2.99 17.41 1.55
C ARG A 96 -1.82 16.43 1.65
N VAL A 97 -1.68 15.60 0.62
CA VAL A 97 -0.55 14.68 0.46
C VAL A 97 0.12 14.96 -0.88
N TRP A 98 1.42 15.23 -0.84
CA TRP A 98 2.25 15.48 -2.01
C TRP A 98 3.20 14.32 -2.20
N VAL A 99 3.39 13.90 -3.45
CA VAL A 99 4.33 12.83 -3.79
C VAL A 99 5.31 13.38 -4.80
N CYS A 100 6.55 13.57 -4.38
CA CYS A 100 7.54 14.34 -5.11
C CYS A 100 8.73 13.45 -5.50
N LYS A 101 9.11 13.48 -6.76
CA LYS A 101 10.44 13.02 -7.20
C LYS A 101 11.48 14.10 -6.91
N GLU A 102 12.65 13.69 -6.47
CA GLU A 102 13.74 14.62 -6.13
C GLU A 102 14.39 15.20 -7.40
N TYR A 103 14.54 14.38 -8.45
CA TYR A 103 15.05 14.80 -9.75
C TYR A 103 14.48 13.95 -10.89
N ARG A 104 14.60 14.44 -12.13
CA ARG A 104 13.94 13.87 -13.32
C ARG A 104 14.27 12.40 -13.58
N GLU A 105 15.49 11.98 -13.21
CA GLU A 105 16.05 10.67 -13.53
C GLU A 105 16.01 9.68 -12.35
N GLN A 106 15.52 10.07 -11.17
CA GLN A 106 15.62 9.28 -9.94
C GLN A 106 15.02 7.86 -10.03
N LEU A 107 14.01 7.66 -10.87
CA LEU A 107 13.23 6.42 -10.93
C LEU A 107 13.06 5.85 -12.34
N HIS A 108 13.75 6.41 -13.33
CA HIS A 108 13.63 6.09 -14.76
C HIS A 108 12.21 5.62 -15.17
N ALA A 109 12.00 4.31 -15.36
CA ALA A 109 10.76 3.71 -15.85
C ALA A 109 9.66 3.58 -14.79
N ASP A 110 10.00 3.45 -13.50
CA ASP A 110 9.06 3.06 -12.45
C ASP A 110 8.17 4.21 -11.96
N TRP A 111 8.55 5.47 -12.23
CA TRP A 111 7.78 6.63 -11.77
C TRP A 111 6.38 6.68 -12.35
N ALA A 112 6.23 6.36 -13.64
CA ALA A 112 4.94 6.45 -14.32
C ALA A 112 3.93 5.48 -13.68
N ASP A 113 4.35 4.24 -13.45
CA ASP A 113 3.52 3.20 -12.85
C ASP A 113 3.20 3.50 -11.38
N PHE A 114 4.17 3.98 -10.62
CA PHE A 114 3.96 4.41 -9.23
C PHE A 114 2.97 5.58 -9.16
N ALA A 115 3.19 6.64 -9.95
CA ALA A 115 2.32 7.82 -9.95
C ALA A 115 0.89 7.48 -10.41
N ALA A 116 0.75 6.62 -11.41
CA ALA A 116 -0.54 6.09 -11.84
C ALA A 116 -1.21 5.33 -10.69
N ALA A 117 -0.50 4.40 -10.02
CA ALA A 117 -1.04 3.64 -8.92
C ALA A 117 -1.43 4.49 -7.69
N VAL A 118 -0.66 5.54 -7.37
CA VAL A 118 -1.03 6.52 -6.32
C VAL A 118 -2.33 7.25 -6.68
N THR A 119 -2.53 7.56 -7.96
CA THR A 119 -3.69 8.33 -8.43
C THR A 119 -4.95 7.47 -8.56
N SER A 120 -4.87 6.39 -9.34
CA SER A 120 -6.02 5.57 -9.72
C SER A 120 -6.12 4.24 -8.98
N GLY A 121 -5.09 3.87 -8.21
CA GLY A 121 -4.92 2.50 -7.75
C GLY A 121 -4.23 1.66 -8.81
N ARG A 122 -3.75 0.48 -8.40
CA ARG A 122 -3.12 -0.47 -9.32
C ARG A 122 -4.15 -1.22 -10.18
N ALA A 123 -3.68 -1.78 -11.29
CA ALA A 123 -4.45 -2.73 -12.08
C ALA A 123 -4.82 -3.98 -11.25
N ALA A 124 -5.94 -4.62 -11.60
CA ALA A 124 -6.35 -5.86 -10.98
C ALA A 124 -5.30 -6.96 -11.22
N ILE A 125 -5.13 -7.86 -10.23
CA ILE A 125 -4.24 -9.00 -10.37
C ILE A 125 -4.81 -9.95 -11.42
N GLU A 126 -4.00 -10.32 -12.40
CA GLU A 126 -4.36 -11.36 -13.34
C GLU A 126 -4.23 -12.72 -12.63
N HIS A 127 -5.38 -13.32 -12.32
CA HIS A 127 -5.41 -14.68 -11.80
C HIS A 127 -5.16 -15.64 -12.97
N ARG A 128 -3.95 -16.22 -13.02
CA ARG A 128 -3.65 -17.31 -13.96
C ARG A 128 -4.45 -18.55 -13.61
N GLU A 129 -4.81 -19.32 -14.64
CA GLU A 129 -5.46 -20.62 -14.45
C GLU A 129 -4.60 -21.48 -13.53
N LEU A 130 -5.24 -22.09 -12.52
CA LEU A 130 -4.56 -22.99 -11.62
C LEU A 130 -4.01 -24.16 -12.43
N VAL A 131 -2.69 -24.30 -12.48
CA VAL A 131 -2.06 -25.47 -13.11
C VAL A 131 -2.57 -26.71 -12.37
N PRO A 132 -3.18 -27.68 -13.07
CA PRO A 132 -3.61 -28.93 -12.44
C PRO A 132 -2.46 -29.52 -11.64
N LEU A 133 -2.73 -30.03 -10.43
CA LEU A 133 -1.69 -30.55 -9.55
C LEU A 133 -0.81 -31.58 -10.26
N VAL A 134 -1.41 -32.43 -11.10
CA VAL A 134 -0.72 -33.43 -11.94
C VAL A 134 0.30 -32.86 -12.93
N ALA A 135 0.18 -31.59 -13.31
CA ALA A 135 1.08 -30.89 -14.22
C ALA A 135 2.14 -30.05 -13.48
N SER A 136 2.10 -30.01 -12.14
CA SER A 136 3.12 -29.33 -11.35
C SER A 136 4.43 -30.11 -11.40
N PRO A 137 5.55 -29.50 -11.83
CA PRO A 137 6.86 -30.16 -11.87
C PRO A 137 7.38 -30.55 -10.48
N TYR A 138 6.71 -30.11 -9.42
CA TYR A 138 7.05 -30.42 -8.03
C TYR A 138 6.28 -31.63 -7.48
N VAL A 139 5.32 -32.19 -8.22
CA VAL A 139 4.70 -33.47 -7.86
C VAL A 139 5.64 -34.58 -8.27
N ARG A 140 6.23 -35.25 -7.27
CA ARG A 140 7.10 -36.40 -7.54
C ARG A 140 6.25 -37.56 -8.10
N PRO A 141 6.70 -38.23 -9.17
CA PRO A 141 6.09 -39.49 -9.60
C PRO A 141 6.02 -40.47 -8.42
N GLY A 142 4.84 -40.97 -8.10
CA GLY A 142 4.60 -41.88 -6.98
C GLY A 142 4.21 -41.21 -5.65
N TRP A 143 4.01 -39.88 -5.62
CA TRP A 143 3.36 -39.23 -4.48
C TRP A 143 1.85 -39.53 -4.50
N GLU A 144 1.43 -40.62 -3.88
CA GLU A 144 0.01 -40.87 -3.65
C GLU A 144 -0.53 -39.78 -2.71
N GLU A 145 -1.61 -39.12 -3.13
CA GLU A 145 -2.39 -38.26 -2.25
C GLU A 145 -2.88 -39.12 -1.09
N ARG A 146 -2.24 -39.00 0.08
CA ARG A 146 -2.85 -39.52 1.30
C ARG A 146 -4.19 -38.80 1.43
N PRO A 147 -5.32 -39.51 1.57
CA PRO A 147 -6.61 -38.88 1.81
C PRO A 147 -6.61 -38.25 3.21
N THR A 148 -6.01 -37.07 3.33
CA THR A 148 -6.02 -36.25 4.54
C THR A 148 -6.83 -35.01 4.27
N PHE A 149 -8.14 -35.20 4.15
CA PHE A 149 -9.10 -34.34 4.84
C PHE A 149 -10.42 -35.09 4.86
N ARG A 150 -10.74 -35.74 5.99
CA ARG A 150 -12.15 -35.98 6.31
C ARG A 150 -12.80 -34.61 6.26
N SER A 151 -13.70 -34.39 5.31
CA SER A 151 -14.61 -33.26 5.34
C SER A 151 -15.25 -33.26 6.73
N LEU A 152 -14.79 -32.38 7.61
CA LEU A 152 -15.55 -32.05 8.81
C LEU A 152 -16.82 -31.42 8.25
N SER A 153 -17.85 -32.25 8.13
CA SER A 153 -19.19 -31.79 7.83
C SER A 153 -19.46 -30.66 8.80
N LEU A 154 -19.58 -29.44 8.26
CA LEU A 154 -20.01 -28.28 9.02
C LEU A 154 -21.40 -28.62 9.56
N SER A 155 -21.43 -29.17 10.77
CA SER A 155 -22.66 -29.33 11.52
C SER A 155 -23.19 -27.92 11.71
N LYS A 156 -24.37 -27.67 11.12
CA LYS A 156 -25.10 -26.41 11.18
C LYS A 156 -25.31 -26.05 12.64
N ARG A 157 -24.37 -25.33 13.25
CA ARG A 157 -24.60 -24.64 14.52
C ARG A 157 -25.50 -23.46 14.21
N THR A 158 -26.76 -23.63 14.58
CA THR A 158 -27.79 -22.61 14.72
C THR A 158 -27.18 -21.34 15.30
N LEU A 159 -27.05 -20.31 14.46
CA LEU A 159 -26.69 -18.96 14.89
C LEU A 159 -27.84 -18.41 15.73
N HIS A 160 -27.67 -18.43 17.05
CA HIS A 160 -28.47 -17.57 17.91
C HIS A 160 -28.14 -16.12 17.56
N SER A 161 -29.15 -15.42 17.04
CA SER A 161 -29.16 -14.00 16.74
C SER A 161 -28.69 -13.19 17.96
N PHE A 162 -27.45 -12.69 17.90
CA PHE A 162 -27.00 -11.60 18.75
C PHE A 162 -27.48 -10.30 18.11
N ARG A 163 -28.60 -9.75 18.61
CA ARG A 163 -29.03 -8.38 18.33
C ARG A 163 -28.04 -7.42 19.00
N CYS A 164 -27.07 -6.92 18.23
CA CYS A 164 -26.29 -5.75 18.63
C CYS A 164 -27.15 -4.50 18.36
N SER A 165 -27.58 -3.83 19.43
CA SER A 165 -28.39 -2.61 19.39
C SER A 165 -27.61 -1.50 18.70
N GLN A 166 -28.15 -0.98 17.59
CA GLN A 166 -27.65 0.20 16.90
C GLN A 166 -27.85 1.44 17.79
N ALA A 167 -26.76 2.08 18.19
CA ALA A 167 -26.77 3.47 18.63
C ALA A 167 -26.40 4.35 17.43
N GLY A 168 -27.28 5.29 17.10
CA GLY A 168 -27.20 6.13 15.92
C GLY A 168 -25.97 7.03 15.88
N GLY A 169 -25.38 7.13 14.69
CA GLY A 169 -24.37 8.11 14.32
C GLY A 169 -24.75 8.74 12.98
N LYS A 170 -24.89 10.07 12.98
CA LYS A 170 -25.39 10.92 11.90
C LYS A 170 -24.62 10.76 10.59
N ALA A 171 -25.35 10.79 9.48
CA ALA A 171 -24.82 10.95 8.14
C ALA A 171 -24.12 12.31 8.00
N ALA A 172 -22.82 12.28 7.69
CA ALA A 172 -22.08 13.44 7.22
C ALA A 172 -21.93 13.31 5.70
N SER A 173 -22.38 14.36 5.01
CA SER A 173 -22.31 14.54 3.56
C SER A 173 -20.87 14.50 3.04
N LEU A 174 -20.63 13.66 2.03
CA LEU A 174 -19.42 13.69 1.21
C LEU A 174 -19.31 15.02 0.47
N GLY A 175 -18.46 15.91 0.98
CA GLY A 175 -17.97 17.06 0.22
C GLY A 175 -16.98 16.59 -0.83
N ALA A 176 -17.23 16.97 -2.09
CA ALA A 176 -16.36 16.70 -3.22
C ALA A 176 -14.96 17.28 -2.98
N VAL A 177 -13.94 16.40 -2.97
CA VAL A 177 -12.53 16.82 -2.93
C VAL A 177 -12.15 17.31 -4.32
N GLY A 178 -11.84 18.60 -4.39
CA GLY A 178 -11.42 19.29 -5.60
C GLY A 178 -10.12 18.70 -6.18
N LYS A 179 -10.12 18.57 -7.50
CA LYS A 179 -8.91 18.43 -8.31
C LYS A 179 -7.97 19.59 -8.02
N ALA A 180 -6.77 19.28 -7.53
CA ALA A 180 -5.60 20.11 -7.74
C ALA A 180 -4.49 19.20 -8.26
N ILE A 181 -4.46 19.03 -9.58
CA ILE A 181 -3.28 18.57 -10.31
C ILE A 181 -2.56 19.83 -10.76
N ALA A 182 -1.38 20.06 -10.22
CA ALA A 182 -0.40 20.97 -10.80
C ALA A 182 0.98 20.32 -10.64
N CYS A 183 1.45 19.74 -11.74
CA CYS A 183 2.87 19.63 -12.06
C CYS A 183 3.22 20.81 -12.96
#